data_AF-A0A352QLI1-F1
#
_entry.id   AF-A0A352QLI1-F1
#
_cell.length_a   1.000
_cell.length_b   1.000
_cell.length_c   1.000
_cell.angle_alpha   90.00
_cell.angle_beta   90.00
_cell.angle_gamma   90.00
#
_symmetry.space_group_name_H-M   'P 1'
#
loop_
_entity.id
_entity.type
_entity.pdbx_description
1 polymer ?
#
loop_
_entity_poly.entity_id
_entity_poly.type
_entity_poly.pdbx_seq_one_letter_code
_entity_poly.pdbx_strand_id
1 'polypeptide(L)'
;MEIMNIDNPRWDEFVSQLSGPDGCHFRKRADSDDATWSCDHFKERSLAKEILEKMGNVDIEATLKYFDENGGSCDCNIVFRVDLLAD
;
A
#
# COMPACT_ATOMS: atom_id res chain seq x y z
N MET A 1 11.35 -1.95 16.04
CA MET A 1 10.84 -1.82 14.67
C MET A 1 9.75 -2.84 14.49
N GLU A 2 8.60 -2.40 14.03
CA GLU A 2 7.42 -3.24 13.80
C GLU A 2 7.28 -3.57 12.32
N ILE A 3 6.65 -4.70 12.02
CA ILE A 3 6.27 -5.04 10.65
C ILE A 3 4.94 -4.37 10.35
N MET A 4 4.83 -3.67 9.22
CA MET A 4 3.54 -3.15 8.75
C MET A 4 2.79 -4.28 8.04
N ASN A 5 1.85 -4.89 8.76
CA ASN A 5 0.94 -5.94 8.28
C ASN A 5 -0.50 -5.59 8.69
N ILE A 6 -1.47 -6.42 8.29
CA ILE A 6 -2.91 -6.17 8.55
C ILE A 6 -3.26 -6.04 10.04
N ASP A 7 -2.48 -6.66 10.92
CA ASP A 7 -2.68 -6.61 12.37
C ASP A 7 -2.00 -5.39 13.03
N ASN A 8 -1.20 -4.63 12.27
CA ASN A 8 -0.51 -3.47 12.81
C ASN A 8 -1.55 -2.36 13.14
N PRO A 9 -1.52 -1.76 14.34
CA PRO A 9 -2.47 -0.70 14.70
C PRO A 9 -2.47 0.53 13.78
N ARG A 10 -1.41 0.72 12.98
CA ARG A 10 -1.26 1.79 12.00
C ARG A 10 -1.50 1.33 10.55
N TRP A 11 -2.02 0.12 10.35
CA TRP A 11 -2.32 -0.41 9.02
C TRP A 11 -3.25 0.50 8.22
N ASP A 12 -4.38 0.89 8.82
CA ASP A 12 -5.37 1.76 8.18
C ASP A 12 -4.76 3.12 7.79
N GLU A 13 -3.87 3.66 8.62
CA GLU A 13 -3.15 4.91 8.32
C GLU A 13 -2.23 4.73 7.12
N PHE A 14 -1.46 3.64 7.08
CA PHE A 14 -0.58 3.30 5.98
C PHE A 14 -1.36 3.12 4.66
N VAL A 15 -2.42 2.32 4.67
CA VAL A 15 -3.25 2.08 3.49
C VAL A 15 -3.97 3.35 3.04
N SER A 16 -4.44 4.19 3.96
CA SER A 16 -5.04 5.48 3.62
C SER A 16 -4.04 6.42 2.93
N GLN A 17 -2.78 6.44 3.36
CA GLN A 17 -1.75 7.24 2.70
C GLN A 17 -1.38 6.65 1.34
N LEU A 18 -1.18 5.33 1.27
CA LEU A 18 -0.80 4.64 0.04
C LEU A 18 -1.90 4.69 -1.03
N SER A 19 -3.17 4.67 -0.63
CA SER A 19 -4.30 4.79 -1.56
C SER A 19 -4.61 6.24 -1.96
N GLY A 20 -4.16 7.20 -1.15
CA GLY A 20 -4.43 8.62 -1.29
C GLY A 20 -3.64 9.34 -2.40
N PRO A 21 -3.78 10.67 -2.51
CA PRO A 21 -3.19 11.48 -3.58
C PRO A 21 -1.66 11.41 -3.68
N ASP A 22 -0.99 11.20 -2.55
CA ASP A 22 0.47 11.10 -2.45
C ASP A 22 0.98 9.68 -2.76
N GLY A 23 0.08 8.71 -2.90
CA GLY A 23 0.37 7.34 -3.29
C GLY A 23 -0.25 6.98 -4.63
N CYS A 24 -1.00 5.88 -4.67
CA CYS A 24 -1.65 5.40 -5.87
C CYS A 24 -2.84 6.25 -6.34
N HIS A 25 -3.29 7.23 -5.56
CA HIS A 25 -4.33 8.19 -5.95
C HIS A 25 -5.58 7.51 -6.55
N PHE A 26 -6.10 6.50 -5.83
CA PHE A 26 -7.34 5.82 -6.23
C PHE A 26 -8.49 6.80 -6.22
N ARG A 27 -9.21 6.90 -7.34
CA ARG A 27 -10.36 7.79 -7.50
C ARG A 27 -11.41 7.17 -8.39
N LYS A 28 -12.68 7.39 -8.05
CA LYS A 28 -13.80 7.10 -8.93
C LYS A 28 -13.85 8.16 -10.04
N ARG A 29 -14.12 7.76 -11.28
CA ARG A 29 -14.47 8.73 -12.33
C ARG A 29 -15.83 9.36 -12.02
N ALA A 30 -15.97 10.65 -12.31
CA ALA A 30 -17.20 11.38 -12.01
C ALA A 30 -18.38 10.95 -12.91
N ASP A 31 -18.08 10.39 -14.07
CA ASP A 31 -19.02 10.06 -15.16
C ASP A 31 -19.15 8.56 -15.44
N SER A 32 -18.48 7.69 -14.67
CA SER A 32 -18.61 6.24 -14.80
C SER A 32 -18.42 5.51 -13.48
N ASP A 33 -18.74 4.21 -13.46
CA ASP A 33 -18.40 3.32 -12.35
C ASP A 33 -16.93 2.87 -12.36
N ASP A 34 -16.12 3.41 -13.28
CA ASP A 34 -14.70 3.07 -13.36
C ASP A 34 -13.89 3.75 -12.26
N ALA A 35 -12.92 3.02 -11.73
CA ALA A 35 -11.87 3.55 -10.88
C ALA A 35 -10.61 3.84 -11.71
N THR A 36 -9.86 4.87 -11.32
CA THR A 36 -8.52 5.16 -11.85
C THR A 36 -7.53 5.28 -10.70
N TRP A 37 -6.28 4.90 -10.97
CA TRP A 37 -5.18 5.01 -10.02
C TRP A 37 -3.86 5.16 -10.79
N SER A 38 -2.84 5.62 -10.08
CA SER A 38 -1.46 5.71 -10.52
C SER A 38 -0.68 4.53 -9.93
N CYS A 39 -0.07 3.73 -10.78
CA CYS A 39 0.97 2.81 -10.34
C CYS A 39 1.95 2.57 -11.49
N ASP A 40 3.23 2.57 -11.17
CA ASP A 40 4.30 2.23 -12.10
C ASP A 40 4.41 0.71 -12.34
N HIS A 41 3.67 -0.10 -11.55
CA HIS A 41 3.69 -1.55 -11.54
C HIS A 41 5.07 -2.15 -11.28
N PHE A 42 5.99 -1.38 -10.70
CA PHE A 42 7.33 -1.84 -10.38
C PHE A 42 7.38 -2.51 -9.00
N LYS A 43 8.25 -3.51 -8.89
CA LYS A 43 8.49 -4.25 -7.64
C LYS A 43 9.18 -3.42 -6.55
N GLU A 44 9.70 -2.26 -6.93
CA GLU A 44 10.44 -1.37 -6.06
C GLU A 44 9.55 -0.69 -5.01
N ARG A 45 8.23 -0.57 -5.27
CA ARG A 45 7.23 -0.06 -4.31
C ARG A 45 7.68 1.25 -3.65
N SER A 46 8.08 2.20 -4.50
CA SER A 46 8.73 3.44 -4.08
C SER A 46 7.81 4.29 -3.20
N LEU A 47 6.52 4.32 -3.51
CA LEU A 47 5.51 5.04 -2.73
C LEU A 47 5.30 4.40 -1.35
N ALA A 48 5.14 3.08 -1.28
CA ALA A 48 5.01 2.38 0.00
C ALA A 48 6.27 2.58 0.87
N LYS A 49 7.47 2.47 0.29
CA LYS A 49 8.72 2.74 1.02
C LYS A 49 8.76 4.14 1.60
N GLU A 50 8.47 5.15 0.79
CA GLU A 50 8.49 6.55 1.23
C GLU A 50 7.51 6.78 2.40
N ILE A 51 6.31 6.19 2.35
CA ILE A 51 5.33 6.29 3.44
C ILE A 51 5.82 5.58 4.70
N LEU A 52 6.34 4.35 4.58
CA LEU A 52 6.85 3.58 5.74
C LEU A 52 8.04 4.27 6.42
N GLU A 53 8.92 4.89 5.65
CA GLU A 53 10.02 5.72 6.16
C GLU A 53 9.51 6.90 6.99
N LYS A 54 8.50 7.62 6.47
CA LYS A 54 7.87 8.75 7.18
C LYS A 54 7.17 8.33 8.47
N MET A 55 6.51 7.17 8.47
CA MET A 55 5.81 6.66 9.65
C MET A 55 6.77 6.27 10.79
N GLY A 56 8.01 5.90 10.47
CA GLY A 56 9.04 5.57 11.44
C GLY A 56 8.75 4.33 12.29
N ASN A 57 9.80 3.82 12.93
CA ASN A 57 9.76 2.58 13.74
C ASN A 57 9.19 1.36 12.99
N VAL A 58 9.29 1.33 11.66
CA VAL A 58 8.90 0.20 10.82
C VAL A 58 10.14 -0.53 10.32
N ASP A 59 10.10 -1.85 10.34
CA ASP A 59 11.07 -2.69 9.64
C ASP A 59 10.65 -2.81 8.16
N ILE A 60 11.23 -1.97 7.31
CA ILE A 60 10.84 -1.84 5.90
C ILE A 60 11.13 -3.13 5.14
N GLU A 61 12.26 -3.80 5.37
CA GLU A 61 12.62 -5.01 4.65
C GLU A 61 11.64 -6.15 4.98
N ALA A 62 11.38 -6.38 6.28
CA ALA A 62 10.42 -7.38 6.71
C ALA A 62 9.00 -7.07 6.25
N THR A 63 8.62 -5.79 6.22
CA THR A 63 7.33 -5.31 5.71
C THR A 63 7.16 -5.59 4.21
N LEU A 64 8.15 -5.23 3.39
CA LEU A 64 8.09 -5.46 1.95
C LEU A 64 8.07 -6.96 1.61
N LYS A 65 8.78 -7.77 2.41
CA LYS A 65 8.72 -9.22 2.32
C LYS A 65 7.32 -9.74 2.63
N TYR A 66 6.69 -9.26 3.71
CA TYR A 66 5.31 -9.60 4.04
C TYR A 66 4.35 -9.23 2.89
N PHE A 67 4.51 -8.04 2.28
CA PHE A 67 3.72 -7.66 1.11
C PHE A 67 3.93 -8.61 -0.07
N ASP A 68 5.16 -8.99 -0.39
CA ASP A 68 5.43 -9.94 -1.49
C ASP A 68 4.76 -11.29 -1.24
N GLU A 69 4.84 -11.81 -0.01
CA GLU A 69 4.23 -13.08 0.39
C GLU A 69 2.69 -13.05 0.31
N ASN A 70 2.08 -11.86 0.43
CA ASN A 70 0.63 -11.65 0.36
C ASN A 70 0.17 -11.00 -0.97
N GLY A 71 1.00 -11.05 -2.02
CA GLY A 71 0.63 -10.61 -3.36
C GLY A 71 0.73 -9.11 -3.63
N GLY A 72 1.20 -8.31 -2.67
CA GLY A 72 1.52 -6.88 -2.75
C GLY A 72 2.82 -6.59 -3.50
N SER A 73 2.88 -6.99 -4.78
CA SER A 73 4.07 -6.89 -5.63
C SER A 73 4.29 -5.51 -6.28
N CYS A 74 3.30 -4.63 -6.25
CA CYS A 74 3.36 -3.19 -6.59
C CYS A 74 2.65 -2.42 -5.48
N ASP A 75 2.81 -1.10 -5.44
CA ASP A 75 2.06 -0.22 -4.51
C ASP A 75 0.55 -0.45 -4.62
N CYS A 76 0.05 -0.60 -5.86
CA CYS A 76 -1.35 -0.89 -6.13
C CYS A 76 -1.86 -2.20 -5.53
N ASN A 77 -1.04 -3.25 -5.59
CA ASN A 77 -1.41 -4.58 -5.15
C ASN A 77 -1.32 -4.70 -3.63
N ILE A 78 -0.57 -3.84 -2.94
CA ILE A 78 -0.64 -3.78 -1.48
C ILE A 78 -2.08 -3.44 -1.08
N VAL A 79 -2.68 -2.41 -1.69
CA VAL A 79 -4.09 -2.05 -1.44
C VAL A 79 -5.05 -3.14 -1.94
N PHE A 80 -4.89 -3.62 -3.17
CA PHE A 80 -5.86 -4.58 -3.74
C PHE A 80 -5.77 -6.02 -3.23
N ARG A 81 -4.57 -6.47 -2.83
CA ARG A 81 -4.31 -7.88 -2.52
C ARG A 81 -3.98 -8.13 -1.06
N VAL A 82 -3.37 -7.17 -0.38
CA VAL A 82 -3.00 -7.30 1.03
C VAL A 82 -4.08 -6.71 1.92
N ASP A 83 -4.66 -5.56 1.56
CA ASP A 83 -5.74 -4.91 2.33
C ASP A 83 -7.13 -5.47 1.98
N LEU A 84 -7.61 -5.21 0.75
CA LEU A 84 -9.00 -5.50 0.36
C LEU A 84 -9.36 -6.99 0.23
N LEU A 85 -8.37 -7.88 0.26
CA LEU A 85 -8.53 -9.34 0.18
C LEU A 85 -8.02 -10.06 1.42
N ALA A 86 -7.71 -9.34 2.51
CA ALA A 86 -7.50 -9.97 3.80
C ALA A 86 -8.85 -10.52 4.31
N ASP A 87 -8.90 -11.84 4.52
CA ASP A 87 -10.05 -12.56 5.11
C ASP A 87 -10.16 -12.32 6.62
#